data_AF-A0A5B1BF12-F1
#
_entry.id   AF-A0A5B1BF12-F1
#
_cell.length_a   1.000
_cell.length_b   1.000
_cell.length_c   1.000
_cell.angle_alpha   90.00
_cell.angle_beta   90.00
_cell.angle_gamma   90.00
#
_symmetry.space_group_name_H-M   'P 1'
#
loop_
_entity.id
_entity.type
_entity.pdbx_description
1 polymer ?
#
loop_
_entity_poly.entity_id
_entity_poly.type
_entity_poly.pdbx_seq_one_letter_code
_entity_poly.pdbx_strand_id
1 'polypeptide(L)'
;MTIAQKTNAGTRIASMLLDHIIMMFISMIFFVPGMISGFSTAFEVNHEQISPDIFGGLIYFGLIGLALYFCKDCIKGRSIAKRVLKLQVIENSSNNVASPIRCLVRNIFCILWPIEVIVTLASPSRRIGDMVAGTKVVPFNPELEQSKINYAQIGVSILLGYGFMTLLMLPFEGLKSKMESNRVTYIESSLNENIANETEQLFADSLGTYLTSDIRVYDQIEQNKDLKYVSVILKLNKNYLEYDENYEQIKSITLPLLLTKFPKGTFVGQIKYVYQKPRSIHTRTLPLDWRENK
;
A
#
# COMPACT_ATOMS: atom_id res chain seq x y z
N MET A 1 54.19 1.62 4.51
CA MET A 1 53.16 0.90 3.71
C MET A 1 52.12 0.33 4.66
N THR A 2 51.04 1.05 4.91
CA THR A 2 49.92 0.56 5.70
C THR A 2 49.03 -0.29 4.81
N ILE A 3 48.84 -1.56 5.18
CA ILE A 3 47.96 -2.51 4.49
C ILE A 3 46.56 -1.90 4.47
N ALA A 4 46.12 -1.41 3.31
CA ALA A 4 44.76 -0.93 3.13
C ALA A 4 43.83 -2.12 3.40
N GLN A 5 43.20 -2.13 4.57
CA GLN A 5 42.31 -3.19 5.00
C GLN A 5 41.12 -3.21 4.02
N LYS A 6 41.14 -4.15 3.07
CA LYS A 6 40.14 -4.24 2.01
C LYS A 6 38.86 -4.81 2.63
N THR A 7 37.74 -4.12 2.44
CA THR A 7 36.43 -4.61 2.86
C THR A 7 36.09 -5.89 2.08
N ASN A 8 35.83 -6.98 2.79
CA ASN A 8 35.37 -8.23 2.17
C ASN A 8 33.87 -8.11 1.79
N ALA A 9 33.45 -8.82 0.73
CA ALA A 9 32.06 -8.93 0.28
C ALA A 9 31.10 -9.24 1.44
N GLY A 10 31.47 -10.18 2.32
CA GLY A 10 30.63 -10.57 3.47
C GLY A 10 30.30 -9.38 4.39
N THR A 11 31.28 -8.55 4.74
CA THR A 11 31.07 -7.35 5.57
C THR A 11 30.21 -6.31 4.86
N ARG A 12 30.34 -6.19 3.53
CA ARG A 12 29.49 -5.27 2.73
C ARG A 12 28.05 -5.74 2.67
N ILE A 13 27.83 -7.03 2.43
CA ILE A 13 26.48 -7.63 2.40
C ILE A 13 25.84 -7.53 3.79
N ALA A 14 26.59 -7.83 4.85
CA ALA A 14 26.11 -7.65 6.22
C ALA A 14 25.70 -6.20 6.49
N SER A 15 26.49 -5.21 6.05
CA SER A 15 26.13 -3.81 6.14
C SER A 15 24.87 -3.46 5.33
N MET A 16 24.71 -4.02 4.13
CA MET A 16 23.54 -3.77 3.28
C MET A 16 22.27 -4.37 3.91
N LEU A 17 22.35 -5.58 4.43
CA LEU A 17 21.25 -6.27 5.09
C LEU A 17 20.85 -5.56 6.38
N LEU A 18 21.81 -5.22 7.23
CA LEU A 18 21.55 -4.52 8.48
C LEU A 18 20.94 -3.13 8.23
N ASP A 19 21.43 -2.40 7.22
CA ASP A 19 20.79 -1.15 6.80
C ASP A 19 19.35 -1.37 6.32
N HIS A 20 19.09 -2.45 5.56
CA HIS A 20 17.75 -2.73 5.06
C HIS A 20 16.76 -2.98 6.20
N ILE A 21 17.14 -3.82 7.16
CA ILE A 21 16.34 -4.12 8.34
C ILE A 21 16.06 -2.84 9.15
N ILE A 22 17.10 -2.08 9.50
CA ILE A 22 16.96 -0.85 10.30
C ILE A 22 16.07 0.18 9.58
N MET A 23 16.31 0.41 8.29
CA MET A 23 15.53 1.40 7.55
C MET A 23 14.10 0.93 7.27
N MET A 24 13.83 -0.37 7.23
CA MET A 24 12.47 -0.91 7.18
C MET A 24 11.69 -0.55 8.45
N PHE A 25 12.27 -0.76 9.63
CA PHE A 25 11.65 -0.34 10.89
C PHE A 25 11.41 1.17 10.95
N ILE A 26 12.39 1.99 10.53
CA ILE A 26 12.23 3.44 10.48
C ILE A 26 11.10 3.83 9.51
N SER A 27 11.05 3.22 8.33
CA SER A 27 10.00 3.51 7.36
C SER A 27 8.62 3.12 7.88
N MET A 28 8.50 2.01 8.59
CA MET A 28 7.24 1.54 9.17
C MET A 28 6.61 2.55 10.14
N ILE A 29 7.40 3.33 10.87
CA ILE A 29 6.88 4.40 11.74
C ILE A 29 6.00 5.38 10.96
N PHE A 30 6.33 5.65 9.69
CA PHE A 30 5.57 6.55 8.83
C PHE A 30 4.38 5.87 8.14
N PHE A 31 4.45 4.56 7.86
CA PHE A 31 3.33 3.83 7.25
C PHE A 31 2.26 3.39 8.24
N VAL A 32 2.63 3.12 9.50
CA VAL A 32 1.72 2.60 10.53
C VAL A 32 0.47 3.47 10.73
N PRO A 33 0.54 4.81 10.82
CA PRO A 33 -0.66 5.64 10.94
C PRO A 33 -1.66 5.44 9.80
N GLY A 34 -1.16 5.37 8.55
CA GLY A 34 -1.99 5.11 7.37
C GLY A 34 -2.60 3.72 7.39
N MET A 35 -1.82 2.71 7.77
CA MET A 35 -2.31 1.34 7.94
C MET A 35 -3.39 1.26 9.03
N ILE A 36 -3.20 1.88 10.20
CA ILE A 36 -4.21 1.90 11.27
C ILE A 36 -5.51 2.53 10.77
N SER A 37 -5.42 3.66 10.05
CA SER A 37 -6.59 4.32 9.47
C SER A 37 -7.30 3.45 8.40
N GLY A 38 -6.53 2.74 7.57
CA GLY A 38 -7.10 1.81 6.59
C GLY A 38 -7.78 0.61 7.29
N PHE A 39 -7.14 0.05 8.31
CA PHE A 39 -7.68 -1.07 9.08
C PHE A 39 -8.87 -0.70 9.95
N SER A 40 -8.95 0.52 10.48
CA SER A 40 -10.09 0.93 11.32
C SER A 40 -11.41 0.91 10.54
N THR A 41 -11.37 1.29 9.26
CA THR A 41 -12.54 1.29 8.37
C THR A 41 -12.78 -0.06 7.69
N ALA A 42 -11.76 -0.94 7.60
CA ALA A 42 -11.88 -2.25 6.98
C ALA A 42 -12.89 -3.19 7.67
N PHE A 43 -13.18 -2.96 8.95
CA PHE A 43 -14.15 -3.73 9.72
C PHE A 43 -15.54 -3.07 9.77
N GLU A 44 -15.71 -1.89 9.18
CA GLU A 44 -17.01 -1.23 9.11
C GLU A 44 -17.90 -1.90 8.07
N VAL A 45 -19.08 -2.33 8.51
CA VAL A 45 -20.13 -2.86 7.64
C VAL A 45 -21.01 -1.70 7.21
N ASN A 46 -20.73 -1.16 6.02
CA ASN A 46 -21.47 -0.05 5.44
C ASN A 46 -21.90 -0.36 3.98
N HIS A 47 -22.69 0.54 3.40
CA HIS A 47 -23.18 0.40 2.02
C HIS A 47 -22.19 0.86 0.94
N GLU A 48 -21.04 1.40 1.36
CA GLU A 48 -19.97 1.84 0.47
C GLU A 48 -19.37 0.68 -0.30
N GLN A 49 -18.91 0.98 -1.52
CA GLN A 49 -18.19 0.03 -2.36
C GLN A 49 -16.77 -0.15 -1.83
N ILE A 50 -16.24 -1.37 -1.95
CA ILE A 50 -14.93 -1.71 -1.36
C ILE A 50 -13.81 -0.91 -2.04
N SER A 51 -13.05 -0.17 -1.23
CA SER A 51 -11.73 0.35 -1.61
C SER A 51 -10.63 -0.56 -1.11
N PRO A 52 -9.73 -1.07 -1.97
CA PRO A 52 -8.45 -1.56 -1.50
C PRO A 52 -7.56 -0.35 -1.17
N ASP A 53 -7.86 0.36 -0.07
CA ASP A 53 -7.00 1.45 0.43
C ASP A 53 -6.15 0.98 1.62
N ILE A 54 -5.25 0.04 1.35
CA ILE A 54 -4.43 -0.66 2.36
C ILE A 54 -3.53 0.31 3.15
N PHE A 55 -3.12 1.42 2.53
CA PHE A 55 -2.24 2.42 3.15
C PHE A 55 -2.99 3.65 3.67
N GLY A 56 -4.33 3.67 3.52
CA GLY A 56 -5.18 4.82 3.82
C GLY A 56 -4.83 6.08 3.03
N GLY A 57 -5.50 7.18 3.36
CA GLY A 57 -5.22 8.51 2.79
C GLY A 57 -3.85 9.12 3.16
N LEU A 58 -3.02 8.41 3.94
CA LEU A 58 -1.73 8.90 4.46
C LEU A 58 -0.51 8.34 3.71
N ILE A 59 -0.71 7.77 2.52
CA ILE A 59 0.38 7.14 1.75
C ILE A 59 1.57 8.08 1.49
N TYR A 60 1.30 9.36 1.22
CA TYR A 60 2.35 10.38 1.02
C TYR A 60 3.15 10.66 2.28
N PHE A 61 2.53 10.55 3.47
CA PHE A 61 3.27 10.63 4.73
C PHE A 61 4.22 9.44 4.88
N GLY A 62 3.79 8.24 4.49
CA GLY A 62 4.62 7.03 4.42
C GLY A 62 5.87 7.19 3.52
N LEU A 63 5.75 7.95 2.42
CA LEU A 63 6.88 8.20 1.51
C LEU A 63 8.04 8.95 2.17
N ILE A 64 7.82 9.67 3.28
CA ILE A 64 8.89 10.29 4.06
C ILE A 64 9.85 9.21 4.60
N GLY A 65 9.33 8.09 5.08
CA GLY A 65 10.12 6.95 5.54
C GLY A 65 11.03 6.39 4.44
N LEU A 66 10.49 6.25 3.22
CA LEU A 66 11.26 5.79 2.06
C LEU A 66 12.29 6.83 1.59
N ALA A 67 11.97 8.12 1.64
CA ALA A 67 12.94 9.18 1.36
C ALA A 67 14.14 9.13 2.34
N LEU A 68 13.87 8.91 3.62
CA LEU A 68 14.89 8.71 4.64
C LEU A 68 15.72 7.45 4.38
N TYR A 69 15.10 6.37 3.89
CA TYR A 69 15.81 5.15 3.46
C TYR A 69 16.92 5.49 2.47
N PHE A 70 16.63 6.28 1.42
CA PHE A 70 17.66 6.67 0.46
C PHE A 70 18.71 7.61 1.06
N CYS A 71 18.32 8.42 2.04
CA CYS A 71 19.21 9.35 2.71
C CYS A 71 19.99 8.76 3.90
N LYS A 72 19.89 7.44 4.15
CA LYS A 72 20.49 6.79 5.34
C LYS A 72 21.99 7.05 5.53
N ASP A 73 22.72 7.33 4.45
CA ASP A 73 24.17 7.55 4.45
C ASP A 73 24.59 9.02 4.30
N CYS A 74 23.63 9.97 4.26
CA CYS A 74 23.91 11.39 4.00
C CYS A 74 24.72 12.07 5.11
N ILE A 75 24.75 11.49 6.32
CA ILE A 75 25.53 12.04 7.44
C ILE A 75 26.92 11.40 7.45
N LYS A 76 27.93 12.16 7.02
CA LYS A 76 29.35 11.75 6.98
C LYS A 76 29.62 10.45 6.19
N GLY A 77 28.78 10.12 5.20
CA GLY A 77 28.93 8.89 4.41
C GLY A 77 28.67 7.61 5.22
N ARG A 78 27.93 7.69 6.33
CA ARG A 78 27.71 6.57 7.26
C ARG A 78 26.25 6.45 7.66
N SER A 79 25.65 5.32 7.34
CA SER A 79 24.39 4.86 7.93
C SER A 79 24.57 4.27 9.33
N ILE A 80 23.46 3.93 9.98
CA ILE A 80 23.46 3.26 11.29
C ILE A 80 24.26 1.95 11.22
N ALA A 81 24.02 1.10 10.22
CA ALA A 81 24.78 -0.15 10.08
C ALA A 81 26.28 0.09 9.86
N LYS A 82 26.63 1.09 9.05
CA LYS A 82 28.04 1.45 8.79
C LYS A 82 28.73 2.07 10.00
N ARG A 83 27.98 2.70 10.91
CA ARG A 83 28.51 3.13 12.21
C ARG A 83 28.91 1.92 13.04
N VAL A 84 28.02 0.94 13.15
CA VAL A 84 28.24 -0.32 13.90
C VAL A 84 29.41 -1.12 13.32
N LEU A 85 29.45 -1.29 12.00
CA LEU A 85 30.47 -2.09 11.31
C LEU A 85 31.77 -1.34 11.03
N LYS A 86 31.92 -0.10 11.54
CA LYS A 86 33.09 0.76 11.30
C LYS A 86 33.41 0.90 9.82
N LEU A 87 32.40 1.15 9.00
CA LEU A 87 32.52 1.42 7.57
C LEU A 87 32.22 2.89 7.27
N GLN A 88 32.71 3.36 6.13
CA GLN A 88 32.44 4.68 5.59
C GLN A 88 32.42 4.67 4.07
N VAL A 89 31.56 5.51 3.51
CA VAL A 89 31.52 5.76 2.08
C VAL A 89 32.41 6.95 1.77
N ILE A 90 33.34 6.74 0.84
CA ILE A 90 34.18 7.78 0.29
C ILE A 90 34.01 7.88 -1.23
N GLU A 91 34.40 9.02 -1.77
CA GLU A 91 34.51 9.22 -3.21
C GLU A 91 35.67 8.41 -3.77
N ASN A 92 35.49 7.81 -4.95
CA ASN A 92 36.53 6.97 -5.54
C ASN A 92 37.72 7.79 -6.07
N SER A 93 37.48 9.01 -6.54
CA SER A 93 38.50 9.89 -7.12
C SER A 93 39.29 10.67 -6.07
N SER A 94 38.60 11.34 -5.15
CA SER A 94 39.22 12.23 -4.16
C SER A 94 39.59 11.55 -2.85
N ASN A 95 39.08 10.34 -2.59
CA ASN A 95 39.13 9.65 -1.28
C ASN A 95 38.52 10.45 -0.11
N ASN A 96 37.83 11.56 -0.38
CA ASN A 96 37.11 12.33 0.62
C ASN A 96 35.76 11.66 0.96
N VAL A 97 35.18 12.04 2.09
CA VAL A 97 33.84 11.58 2.49
C VAL A 97 32.82 11.96 1.42
N ALA A 98 31.98 10.99 1.01
CA ALA A 98 30.97 11.23 -0.02
C ALA A 98 29.93 12.25 0.44
N SER A 99 29.57 13.18 -0.46
CA SER A 99 28.54 14.18 -0.18
C SER A 99 27.14 13.56 -0.04
N PRO A 100 26.20 14.21 0.69
CA PRO A 100 24.82 13.77 0.81
C PRO A 100 24.14 13.44 -0.53
N ILE A 101 24.32 14.30 -1.54
CA ILE A 101 23.70 14.11 -2.86
C ILE A 101 24.27 12.85 -3.54
N ARG A 102 25.59 12.61 -3.44
CA ARG A 102 26.18 11.36 -3.97
C ARG A 102 25.69 10.13 -3.21
N CYS A 103 25.50 10.24 -1.90
CA CYS A 103 24.90 9.18 -1.09
C CYS A 103 23.46 8.87 -1.52
N LEU A 104 22.65 9.90 -1.81
CA LEU A 104 21.30 9.74 -2.36
C LEU A 104 21.34 8.98 -3.69
N VAL A 105 22.11 9.48 -4.67
CA VAL A 105 22.24 8.86 -6.00
C VAL A 105 22.68 7.40 -5.89
N ARG A 106 23.65 7.10 -5.02
CA ARG A 106 24.07 5.73 -4.74
C ARG A 106 22.92 4.86 -4.22
N ASN A 107 22.10 5.42 -3.33
CA ASN A 107 21.08 4.67 -2.61
C ASN A 107 19.79 4.49 -3.40
N ILE A 108 19.49 5.31 -4.42
CA ILE A 108 18.33 5.11 -5.32
C ILE A 108 18.29 3.68 -5.89
N PHE A 109 19.46 3.11 -6.20
CA PHE A 109 19.60 1.73 -6.68
C PHE A 109 19.24 0.65 -5.65
N CYS A 110 18.95 1.02 -4.39
CA CYS A 110 18.40 0.07 -3.40
C CYS A 110 17.00 -0.44 -3.79
N ILE A 111 16.29 0.19 -4.73
CA ILE A 111 15.06 -0.39 -5.30
C ILE A 111 15.37 -1.74 -5.98
N LEU A 112 16.56 -1.88 -6.55
CA LEU A 112 17.06 -3.11 -7.18
C LEU A 112 17.88 -3.95 -6.18
N TRP A 113 17.50 -3.97 -4.90
CA TRP A 113 18.30 -4.57 -3.83
C TRP A 113 18.77 -6.02 -4.12
N PRO A 114 17.95 -6.95 -4.63
CA PRO A 114 18.43 -8.30 -4.95
C PRO A 114 19.54 -8.31 -6.00
N ILE A 115 19.43 -7.46 -7.02
CA ILE A 115 20.44 -7.30 -8.08
C ILE A 115 21.72 -6.70 -7.50
N GLU A 116 21.59 -5.70 -6.62
CA GLU A 116 22.74 -5.09 -5.93
C GLU A 116 23.51 -6.09 -5.06
N VAL A 117 22.83 -7.06 -4.44
CA VAL A 117 23.47 -8.14 -3.69
C VAL A 117 24.28 -9.04 -4.63
N ILE A 118 23.70 -9.45 -5.76
CA ILE A 118 24.40 -10.26 -6.78
C ILE A 118 25.64 -9.53 -7.29
N VAL A 119 25.51 -8.24 -7.64
CA VAL A 119 26.65 -7.43 -8.10
C VAL A 119 27.71 -7.26 -7.02
N THR A 120 27.32 -7.17 -5.74
CA THR A 120 28.28 -7.07 -4.64
C THR A 120 29.07 -8.37 -4.44
N LEU A 121 28.46 -9.53 -4.70
CA LEU A 121 29.14 -10.83 -4.70
C LEU A 121 30.15 -10.94 -5.85
N ALA A 122 29.77 -10.49 -7.06
CA ALA A 122 30.63 -10.52 -8.23
C ALA A 122 31.72 -9.44 -8.23
N SER A 123 31.41 -8.26 -7.68
CA SER A 123 32.29 -7.09 -7.55
C SER A 123 32.32 -6.59 -6.09
N PRO A 124 33.14 -7.23 -5.23
CA PRO A 124 33.26 -6.89 -3.82
C PRO A 124 33.79 -5.48 -3.54
N SER A 125 34.28 -4.76 -4.55
CA SER A 125 34.74 -3.38 -4.41
C SER A 125 33.62 -2.33 -4.55
N ARG A 126 32.67 -2.52 -5.48
CA ARG A 126 31.67 -1.50 -5.85
C ARG A 126 30.40 -2.16 -6.37
N ARG A 127 29.24 -1.80 -5.81
CA ARG A 127 27.91 -2.18 -6.32
C ARG A 127 27.44 -1.20 -7.40
N ILE A 128 26.29 -1.41 -8.06
CA ILE A 128 25.80 -0.53 -9.15
C ILE A 128 25.69 0.91 -8.65
N GLY A 129 25.09 1.12 -7.47
CA GLY A 129 25.02 2.44 -6.88
C GLY A 129 26.39 3.10 -6.67
N ASP A 130 27.39 2.33 -6.23
CA ASP A 130 28.76 2.82 -6.04
C ASP A 130 29.43 3.17 -7.38
N MET A 131 29.15 2.39 -8.43
CA MET A 131 29.63 2.61 -9.79
C MET A 131 29.11 3.93 -10.35
N VAL A 132 27.78 4.12 -10.28
CA VAL A 132 27.09 5.31 -10.79
C VAL A 132 27.45 6.57 -9.99
N ALA A 133 27.44 6.49 -8.65
CA ALA A 133 27.75 7.64 -7.80
C ALA A 133 29.25 7.97 -7.70
N GLY A 134 30.13 7.17 -8.33
CA GLY A 134 31.57 7.36 -8.22
C GLY A 134 32.10 7.17 -6.80
N THR A 135 31.49 6.29 -6.01
CA THR A 135 31.84 6.04 -4.60
C THR A 135 32.37 4.63 -4.38
N LYS A 136 32.93 4.39 -3.17
CA LYS A 136 33.32 3.08 -2.66
C LYS A 136 33.14 3.03 -1.14
N VAL A 137 33.01 1.82 -0.59
CA VAL A 137 32.91 1.59 0.86
C VAL A 137 34.24 1.08 1.39
N VAL A 138 34.81 1.81 2.36
CA VAL A 138 36.08 1.49 3.01
C VAL A 138 35.88 1.36 4.53
N PRO A 139 36.81 0.74 5.26
CA PRO A 139 36.82 0.83 6.72
C PRO A 139 36.94 2.29 7.15
N PHE A 140 36.22 2.66 8.20
CA PHE A 140 36.26 3.99 8.77
C PHE A 140 37.66 4.26 9.33
N ASN A 141 38.33 5.29 8.80
CA ASN A 141 39.58 5.79 9.34
C ASN A 141 39.34 7.21 9.90
N PRO A 142 39.51 7.43 11.22
CA PRO A 142 39.35 8.75 11.83
C PRO A 142 40.37 9.79 11.34
N GLU A 143 41.49 9.34 10.76
CA GLU A 143 42.54 10.21 10.20
C GLU A 143 42.17 10.79 8.82
N LEU A 144 41.14 10.25 8.15
CA LEU A 144 40.63 10.84 6.91
C LEU A 144 39.92 12.17 7.21
N GLU A 145 40.13 13.16 6.34
CA GLU A 145 39.48 14.47 6.45
C GLU A 145 37.95 14.32 6.48
N GLN A 146 37.38 14.54 7.66
CA GLN A 146 35.95 14.43 7.85
C GLN A 146 35.29 15.71 7.35
N SER A 147 34.52 15.61 6.28
CA SER A 147 33.72 16.73 5.79
C SER A 147 32.81 17.26 6.89
N LYS A 148 32.73 18.58 7.05
CA LYS A 148 31.71 19.23 7.90
C LYS A 148 30.31 18.79 7.43
N ILE A 149 29.38 18.63 8.37
CA ILE A 149 28.02 18.22 8.04
C ILE A 149 27.36 19.34 7.22
N ASN A 150 27.01 19.04 5.97
CA ASN A 150 26.32 19.96 5.10
C ASN A 150 24.81 19.77 5.23
N TYR A 151 24.18 20.48 6.17
CA TYR A 151 22.75 20.39 6.43
C TYR A 151 21.90 20.78 5.23
N ALA A 152 22.35 21.76 4.43
CA ALA A 152 21.64 22.18 3.22
C ALA A 152 21.57 21.03 2.20
N GLN A 153 22.70 20.37 1.93
CA GLN A 153 22.71 19.21 1.02
C GLN A 153 21.94 18.02 1.58
N ILE A 154 21.89 17.82 2.90
CA ILE A 154 21.04 16.78 3.51
C ILE A 154 19.56 17.10 3.26
N GLY A 155 19.12 18.34 3.52
CA GLY A 155 17.75 18.77 3.27
C GLY A 155 17.35 18.61 1.80
N VAL A 156 18.21 19.06 0.88
CA VAL A 156 18.02 18.86 -0.57
C VAL A 156 17.94 17.38 -0.92
N SER A 157 18.79 16.53 -0.32
CA SER A 157 18.76 15.09 -0.59
C SER A 157 17.46 14.43 -0.14
N ILE A 158 16.91 14.85 1.01
CA ILE A 158 15.63 14.34 1.51
C ILE A 158 14.49 14.78 0.57
N LEU A 159 14.46 16.05 0.17
CA LEU A 159 13.46 16.57 -0.77
C LEU A 159 13.51 15.85 -2.12
N LEU A 160 14.71 15.65 -2.67
CA LEU A 160 14.90 14.91 -3.92
C LEU A 160 14.49 13.43 -3.77
N GLY A 161 14.84 12.79 -2.65
CA GLY A 161 14.43 11.42 -2.35
C GLY A 161 12.90 11.28 -2.24
N TYR A 162 12.25 12.25 -1.60
CA TYR A 162 10.79 12.31 -1.51
C TYR A 162 10.15 12.51 -2.88
N GLY A 163 10.59 13.51 -3.64
CA GLY A 163 10.07 13.78 -4.98
C GLY A 163 10.26 12.61 -5.95
N PHE A 164 11.41 11.92 -5.87
CA PHE A 164 11.64 10.68 -6.62
C PHE A 164 10.65 9.58 -6.25
N MET A 165 10.36 9.39 -4.96
CA MET A 165 9.37 8.41 -4.52
C MET A 165 7.94 8.77 -4.92
N THR A 166 7.56 10.05 -4.85
CA THR A 166 6.27 10.51 -5.36
C THR A 166 6.15 10.21 -6.85
N LEU A 167 7.19 10.48 -7.65
CA LEU A 167 7.19 10.18 -9.08
C LEU A 167 7.04 8.68 -9.37
N LEU A 168 7.67 7.82 -8.56
CA LEU A 168 7.47 6.37 -8.65
C LEU A 168 6.07 5.90 -8.27
N MET A 169 5.33 6.66 -7.46
CA MET A 169 3.96 6.33 -7.06
C MET A 169 2.91 6.73 -8.10
N LEU A 170 3.21 7.68 -9.00
CA LEU A 170 2.24 8.18 -10.00
C LEU A 170 1.57 7.06 -10.85
N PRO A 171 2.29 6.04 -11.35
CA PRO A 171 1.65 4.95 -12.09
C PRO A 171 0.68 4.14 -11.21
N PHE A 172 0.98 3.98 -9.92
CA PHE A 172 0.11 3.29 -8.97
C PHE A 172 -1.13 4.11 -8.65
N GLU A 173 -0.99 5.43 -8.53
CA GLU A 173 -2.13 6.33 -8.38
C GLU A 173 -3.05 6.30 -9.60
N GLY A 174 -2.48 6.33 -10.81
CA GLY A 174 -3.26 6.17 -12.04
C GLY A 174 -3.96 4.80 -12.16
N LEU A 175 -3.32 3.74 -11.66
CA LEU A 175 -3.95 2.41 -11.56
C LEU A 175 -5.07 2.39 -10.52
N LYS A 176 -4.84 2.98 -9.34
CA LYS A 176 -5.85 3.13 -8.28
C LYS A 176 -7.05 3.93 -8.78
N SER A 177 -6.84 5.06 -9.42
CA SER A 177 -7.91 5.90 -9.95
C SER A 177 -8.71 5.18 -11.03
N LYS A 178 -8.08 4.33 -11.86
CA LYS A 178 -8.77 3.49 -12.84
C LYS A 178 -9.62 2.40 -12.17
N MET A 179 -9.16 1.83 -11.06
CA MET A 179 -9.97 0.90 -10.26
C MET A 179 -11.14 1.62 -9.57
N GLU A 180 -10.93 2.84 -9.09
CA GLU A 180 -11.98 3.66 -8.47
C GLU A 180 -12.99 4.19 -9.50
N SER A 181 -12.58 4.48 -10.74
CA SER A 181 -13.51 4.93 -11.79
C SER A 181 -14.53 3.87 -12.21
N ASN A 182 -14.28 2.59 -11.90
CA ASN A 182 -15.27 1.53 -12.09
C ASN A 182 -16.37 1.54 -11.03
N ARG A 183 -16.24 2.37 -9.98
CA ARG A 183 -17.29 2.51 -8.98
C ARG A 183 -18.51 3.21 -9.54
N VAL A 184 -19.66 2.74 -9.11
CA VAL A 184 -20.92 3.41 -9.36
C VAL A 184 -21.06 4.56 -8.37
N THR A 185 -21.18 5.80 -8.86
CA THR A 185 -21.54 6.94 -8.01
C THR A 185 -23.04 7.18 -8.10
N TYR A 186 -23.68 7.31 -6.95
CA TYR A 186 -25.12 7.52 -6.82
C TYR A 186 -25.43 8.92 -6.33
N ILE A 187 -26.60 9.43 -6.69
CA ILE A 187 -27.07 10.74 -6.23
C ILE A 187 -27.68 10.56 -4.85
N GLU A 188 -27.03 11.07 -3.80
CA GLU A 188 -27.49 10.88 -2.41
C GLU A 188 -28.94 11.38 -2.18
N SER A 189 -29.32 12.49 -2.82
CA SER A 189 -30.69 13.03 -2.73
C SER A 189 -31.75 12.16 -3.42
N SER A 190 -31.35 11.13 -4.17
CA SER A 190 -32.24 10.14 -4.79
C SER A 190 -32.50 8.92 -3.90
N LEU A 191 -32.11 8.96 -2.62
CA LEU A 191 -32.39 7.91 -1.65
C LEU A 191 -33.90 7.62 -1.58
N ASN A 192 -34.28 6.36 -1.78
CA ASN A 192 -35.65 5.90 -1.77
C ASN A 192 -35.89 4.93 -0.60
N GLU A 193 -36.25 5.49 0.56
CA GLU A 193 -36.50 4.72 1.78
C GLU A 193 -37.71 3.79 1.65
N ASN A 194 -38.75 4.18 0.89
CA ASN A 194 -39.94 3.36 0.71
C ASN A 194 -39.62 2.04 0.01
N ILE A 195 -38.90 2.11 -1.12
CA ILE A 195 -38.49 0.91 -1.86
C ILE A 195 -37.49 0.08 -1.04
N ALA A 196 -36.59 0.73 -0.30
CA ALA A 196 -35.66 0.04 0.60
C ALA A 196 -36.41 -0.78 1.67
N ASN A 197 -37.33 -0.16 2.40
CA ASN A 197 -38.14 -0.81 3.44
C ASN A 197 -39.00 -1.95 2.90
N GLU A 198 -39.63 -1.76 1.73
CA GLU A 198 -40.39 -2.84 1.06
C GLU A 198 -39.50 -4.02 0.69
N THR A 199 -38.26 -3.75 0.28
CA THR A 199 -37.30 -4.81 -0.06
C THR A 199 -36.80 -5.51 1.21
N GLU A 200 -36.58 -4.79 2.30
CA GLU A 200 -36.23 -5.40 3.59
C GLU A 200 -37.33 -6.33 4.08
N GLN A 201 -38.60 -5.90 3.98
CA GLN A 201 -39.74 -6.73 4.33
C GLN A 201 -39.79 -8.00 3.48
N LEU A 202 -39.52 -7.91 2.17
CA LEU A 202 -39.44 -9.08 1.28
C LEU A 202 -38.38 -10.10 1.76
N PHE A 203 -37.21 -9.62 2.20
CA PHE A 203 -36.17 -10.49 2.77
C PHE A 203 -36.56 -11.05 4.13
N ALA A 204 -37.21 -10.26 4.99
CA ALA A 204 -37.70 -10.70 6.30
C ALA A 204 -38.76 -11.81 6.16
N ASP A 205 -39.74 -11.63 5.27
CA ASP A 205 -40.83 -12.59 5.04
C ASP A 205 -40.31 -13.91 4.46
N SER A 206 -39.31 -13.84 3.58
CA SER A 206 -38.80 -15.03 2.87
C SER A 206 -37.67 -15.73 3.62
N LEU A 207 -36.77 -14.98 4.26
CA LEU A 207 -35.46 -15.45 4.75
C LEU A 207 -35.14 -14.98 6.18
N GLY A 208 -36.07 -14.35 6.89
CA GLY A 208 -35.84 -13.77 8.23
C GLY A 208 -35.36 -14.75 9.30
N THR A 209 -35.58 -16.05 9.10
CA THR A 209 -35.06 -17.11 9.99
C THR A 209 -33.55 -17.36 9.81
N TYR A 210 -32.99 -17.00 8.64
CA TYR A 210 -31.60 -17.26 8.27
C TYR A 210 -30.71 -16.02 8.31
N LEU A 211 -31.28 -14.83 8.13
CA LEU A 211 -30.55 -13.58 8.01
C LEU A 211 -31.40 -12.37 8.41
N THR A 212 -30.74 -11.24 8.62
CA THR A 212 -31.36 -9.91 8.61
C THR A 212 -30.78 -9.08 7.46
N SER A 213 -31.58 -8.20 6.88
CA SER A 213 -31.19 -7.33 5.77
C SER A 213 -31.16 -5.87 6.20
N ASP A 214 -30.23 -5.11 5.62
CA ASP A 214 -30.15 -3.66 5.65
C ASP A 214 -29.93 -3.22 4.20
N ILE A 215 -30.84 -2.40 3.66
CA ILE A 215 -30.93 -2.12 2.21
C ILE A 215 -30.94 -0.62 1.98
N ARG A 216 -30.15 -0.18 1.01
CA ARG A 216 -30.22 1.18 0.46
C ARG A 216 -30.48 1.15 -1.03
N VAL A 217 -31.44 1.97 -1.44
CA VAL A 217 -31.83 2.14 -2.84
C VAL A 217 -31.72 3.62 -3.19
N TYR A 218 -30.96 3.91 -4.23
CA TYR A 218 -30.87 5.24 -4.83
C TYR A 218 -31.48 5.17 -6.21
N ASP A 219 -32.42 6.06 -6.50
CA ASP A 219 -33.15 6.03 -7.76
C ASP A 219 -32.30 6.45 -8.96
N GLN A 220 -31.17 7.11 -8.73
CA GLN A 220 -30.30 7.62 -9.78
C GLN A 220 -28.81 7.38 -9.50
N ILE A 221 -28.08 7.02 -10.56
CA ILE A 221 -26.62 7.05 -10.60
C ILE A 221 -26.13 8.19 -11.48
N GLU A 222 -24.96 8.74 -11.16
CA GLU A 222 -24.40 9.89 -11.90
C GLU A 222 -24.09 9.52 -13.36
N GLN A 223 -23.65 8.28 -13.60
CA GLN A 223 -23.27 7.80 -14.94
C GLN A 223 -24.49 7.54 -15.85
N ASN A 224 -25.66 7.23 -15.27
CA ASN A 224 -26.87 6.88 -16.01
C ASN A 224 -28.11 7.11 -15.14
N LYS A 225 -28.91 8.13 -15.47
CA LYS A 225 -30.10 8.51 -14.69
C LYS A 225 -31.24 7.49 -14.74
N ASP A 226 -31.19 6.53 -15.66
CA ASP A 226 -32.21 5.48 -15.82
C ASP A 226 -31.91 4.24 -14.98
N LEU A 227 -30.73 4.17 -14.34
CA LEU A 227 -30.32 3.06 -13.50
C LEU A 227 -30.38 3.44 -12.02
N LYS A 228 -30.96 2.54 -11.22
CA LYS A 228 -30.90 2.61 -9.76
C LYS A 228 -29.58 2.07 -9.24
N TYR A 229 -29.14 2.52 -8.06
CA TYR A 229 -28.12 1.84 -7.27
C TYR A 229 -28.75 1.12 -6.09
N VAL A 230 -28.48 -0.17 -5.95
CA VAL A 230 -29.02 -1.02 -4.88
C VAL A 230 -27.88 -1.64 -4.09
N SER A 231 -27.78 -1.31 -2.80
CA SER A 231 -26.76 -1.84 -1.89
C SER A 231 -27.47 -2.64 -0.80
N VAL A 232 -27.21 -3.94 -0.75
CA VAL A 232 -27.83 -4.87 0.19
C VAL A 232 -26.77 -5.40 1.14
N ILE A 233 -27.00 -5.32 2.45
CA ILE A 233 -26.20 -5.95 3.48
C ILE A 233 -27.02 -7.07 4.12
N LEU A 234 -26.53 -8.30 4.04
CA LEU A 234 -27.17 -9.48 4.61
C LEU A 234 -26.36 -9.99 5.80
N LYS A 235 -26.87 -9.78 7.01
CA LYS A 235 -26.27 -10.29 8.26
C LYS A 235 -26.77 -11.71 8.50
N LEU A 236 -25.89 -12.68 8.35
CA LEU A 236 -26.19 -14.11 8.39
C LEU A 236 -26.21 -14.63 9.83
N ASN A 237 -27.18 -15.50 10.16
CA ASN A 237 -27.26 -16.16 11.47
C ASN A 237 -26.24 -17.30 11.63
N LYS A 238 -25.74 -17.86 10.51
CA LYS A 238 -24.74 -18.95 10.46
C LYS A 238 -23.62 -18.61 9.47
N ASN A 239 -22.47 -19.27 9.63
CA ASN A 239 -21.31 -19.06 8.76
C ASN A 239 -21.46 -19.77 7.41
N TYR A 240 -22.17 -19.16 6.46
CA TYR A 240 -22.23 -19.66 5.09
C TYR A 240 -21.03 -19.22 4.25
N LEU A 241 -20.09 -18.44 4.80
CA LEU A 241 -18.99 -17.81 4.05
C LEU A 241 -17.66 -18.56 4.14
N GLU A 242 -17.60 -19.60 4.97
CA GLU A 242 -16.41 -20.41 5.22
C GLU A 242 -16.01 -21.27 4.01
N TYR A 243 -17.01 -21.87 3.36
CA TYR A 243 -16.83 -22.75 2.21
C TYR A 243 -17.59 -22.22 1.00
N ASP A 244 -17.01 -22.34 -0.18
CA ASP A 244 -17.60 -21.83 -1.43
C ASP A 244 -18.96 -22.47 -1.74
N GLU A 245 -19.15 -23.76 -1.42
CA GLU A 245 -20.44 -24.45 -1.62
C GLU A 245 -21.56 -23.81 -0.81
N ASN A 246 -21.31 -23.51 0.47
CA ASN A 246 -22.30 -22.85 1.35
C ASN A 246 -22.58 -21.42 0.89
N TYR A 247 -21.56 -20.73 0.38
CA TYR A 247 -21.71 -19.38 -0.16
C TYR A 247 -22.57 -19.40 -1.43
N GLU A 248 -22.34 -20.34 -2.34
CA GLU A 248 -23.16 -20.48 -3.54
C GLU A 248 -24.61 -20.88 -3.20
N GLN A 249 -24.84 -21.69 -2.15
CA GLN A 249 -26.18 -21.98 -1.65
C GLN A 249 -26.91 -20.71 -1.19
N ILE A 250 -26.32 -19.90 -0.30
CA ILE A 250 -26.97 -18.67 0.18
C ILE A 250 -27.16 -17.65 -0.95
N LYS A 251 -26.20 -17.57 -1.87
CA LYS A 251 -26.29 -16.73 -3.07
C LYS A 251 -27.42 -17.15 -3.99
N SER A 252 -27.62 -18.46 -4.19
CA SER A 252 -28.66 -19.03 -5.05
C SER A 252 -30.09 -18.72 -4.59
N ILE A 253 -30.29 -18.40 -3.31
CA ILE A 253 -31.60 -18.02 -2.76
C ILE A 253 -31.77 -16.50 -2.60
N THR A 254 -30.70 -15.77 -2.27
CA THR A 254 -30.76 -14.33 -2.01
C THR A 254 -30.75 -13.50 -3.28
N LEU A 255 -29.96 -13.88 -4.29
CA LEU A 255 -29.88 -13.13 -5.55
C LEU A 255 -31.21 -13.19 -6.32
N PRO A 256 -31.85 -14.35 -6.55
CA PRO A 256 -33.14 -14.38 -7.24
C PRO A 256 -34.23 -13.59 -6.52
N LEU A 257 -34.24 -13.61 -5.18
CA LEU A 257 -35.20 -12.83 -4.39
C LEU A 257 -35.05 -11.33 -4.67
N LEU A 258 -33.82 -10.81 -4.66
CA LEU A 258 -33.56 -9.41 -5.03
C LEU A 258 -34.02 -9.11 -6.47
N LEU A 259 -33.76 -10.04 -7.39
CA LEU A 259 -34.12 -9.89 -8.80
C LEU A 259 -35.64 -9.90 -9.07
N THR A 260 -36.46 -10.38 -8.13
CA THR A 260 -37.93 -10.26 -8.24
C THR A 260 -38.39 -8.80 -8.12
N LYS A 261 -37.69 -8.00 -7.32
CA LYS A 261 -37.96 -6.57 -7.11
C LYS A 261 -37.17 -5.69 -8.07
N PHE A 262 -35.94 -6.07 -8.39
CA PHE A 262 -35.04 -5.33 -9.28
C PHE A 262 -34.58 -6.22 -10.43
N PRO A 263 -35.28 -6.20 -11.59
CA PRO A 263 -34.88 -7.00 -12.74
C PRO A 263 -33.48 -6.65 -13.25
N LYS A 264 -32.81 -7.61 -13.90
CA LYS A 264 -31.48 -7.38 -14.49
C LYS A 264 -31.52 -6.22 -15.48
N GLY A 265 -30.54 -5.34 -15.41
CA GLY A 265 -30.43 -4.17 -16.29
C GLY A 265 -31.26 -2.95 -15.88
N THR A 266 -32.06 -3.01 -14.81
CA THR A 266 -32.77 -1.84 -14.25
C THR A 266 -32.02 -1.19 -13.09
N PHE A 267 -30.95 -1.83 -12.61
CA PHE A 267 -30.15 -1.36 -11.49
C PHE A 267 -28.70 -1.85 -11.60
N VAL A 268 -27.81 -1.22 -10.86
CA VAL A 268 -26.46 -1.71 -10.54
C VAL A 268 -26.28 -1.68 -9.03
N GLY A 269 -25.33 -2.42 -8.48
CA GLY A 269 -25.29 -2.57 -7.03
C GLY A 269 -24.33 -3.61 -6.49
N GLN A 270 -24.60 -4.01 -5.25
CA GLN A 270 -23.86 -5.07 -4.58
C GLN A 270 -24.72 -5.76 -3.51
N ILE A 271 -24.41 -7.04 -3.25
CA ILE A 271 -24.87 -7.76 -2.06
C ILE A 271 -23.66 -8.09 -1.20
N LYS A 272 -23.62 -7.56 0.02
CA LYS A 272 -22.58 -7.79 1.02
C LYS A 272 -23.10 -8.78 2.06
N TYR A 273 -22.55 -9.98 2.06
CA TYR A 273 -22.85 -11.01 3.06
C TYR A 273 -21.92 -10.83 4.25
N VAL A 274 -22.48 -10.82 5.46
CA VAL A 274 -21.75 -10.57 6.70
C VAL A 274 -22.10 -11.63 7.72
N TYR A 275 -21.10 -12.35 8.22
CA TYR A 275 -21.23 -13.22 9.37
C TYR A 275 -20.32 -12.73 10.50
N GLN A 276 -20.90 -12.37 11.64
CA GLN A 276 -20.17 -11.77 12.75
C GLN A 276 -20.34 -12.57 14.05
N LYS A 277 -19.22 -12.83 14.72
CA LYS A 277 -19.13 -13.30 16.11
C LYS A 277 -18.34 -12.27 16.93
N PRO A 278 -18.35 -12.32 18.28
CA PRO A 278 -17.67 -11.34 19.14
C PRO A 278 -16.17 -11.07 18.86
N ARG A 279 -15.49 -11.90 18.07
CA ARG A 279 -14.07 -11.74 17.69
C ARG A 279 -13.75 -12.05 16.23
N SER A 280 -14.75 -12.29 15.38
CA SER A 280 -14.52 -12.60 13.98
C SER A 280 -15.62 -12.01 13.12
N ILE A 281 -15.22 -11.46 11.97
CA ILE A 281 -16.14 -11.04 10.94
C ILE A 281 -15.70 -11.69 9.63
N HIS A 282 -16.63 -12.35 8.97
CA HIS A 282 -16.46 -12.89 7.63
C HIS A 282 -17.35 -12.08 6.71
N THR A 283 -16.77 -11.54 5.64
CA THR A 283 -17.51 -10.78 4.64
C THR A 283 -17.22 -11.32 3.25
N ARG A 284 -18.25 -11.35 2.40
CA ARG A 284 -18.10 -11.54 0.95
C ARG A 284 -19.02 -10.56 0.25
N THR A 285 -18.54 -9.96 -0.84
CA THR A 285 -19.32 -9.02 -1.63
C THR A 285 -19.54 -9.59 -3.03
N LEU A 286 -20.81 -9.64 -3.44
CA LEU A 286 -21.22 -9.95 -4.79
C LEU A 286 -21.50 -8.64 -5.52
N PRO A 287 -20.63 -8.18 -6.44
CA PRO A 287 -20.93 -7.04 -7.29
C PRO A 287 -22.04 -7.40 -8.29
N LEU A 288 -22.96 -6.47 -8.52
CA LEU A 288 -24.07 -6.61 -9.45
C LEU A 288 -24.00 -5.47 -10.47
N ASP A 289 -23.26 -5.70 -11.55
CA ASP A 289 -23.18 -4.77 -12.66
C ASP A 289 -23.50 -5.48 -13.97
N TRP A 290 -24.54 -5.00 -14.66
CA TRP A 290 -25.01 -5.56 -15.93
C TRP A 290 -24.58 -4.72 -17.13
N ARG A 291 -23.87 -3.61 -16.90
CA ARG A 291 -23.42 -2.70 -17.96
C ARG A 291 -22.35 -3.32 -18.86
N GLU A 292 -21.55 -4.26 -18.33
CA GLU A 292 -20.50 -4.96 -19.08
C GLU A 292 -21.02 -6.08 -20.00
N ASN A 293 -22.29 -6.49 -19.88
CA ASN A 293 -22.92 -7.53 -20.70
C ASN A 293 -23.68 -6.97 -21.92
N LYS A 294 -23.33 -5.75 -22.38
CA LYS A 294 -23.87 -5.12 -23.59
C LYS A 294 -22.80 -4.95 -24.66
#